data_AF-A0A352TAG2-F1
#
_entry.id   AF-A0A352TAG2-F1
#
_cell.length_a   1.000
_cell.length_b   1.000
_cell.length_c   1.000
_cell.angle_alpha   90.00
_cell.angle_beta   90.00
_cell.angle_gamma   90.00
#
_symmetry.space_group_name_H-M   'P 1'
#
loop_
_entity.id
_entity.type
_entity.pdbx_description
1 polymer ?
#
loop_
_entity_poly.entity_id
_entity_poly.type
_entity_poly.pdbx_seq_one_letter_code
_entity_poly.pdbx_strand_id
1 'polypeptide(L)'
;IDAYKVGLSGITLGVGRTKASDAVCADAGIIFHVEQGQEVHRGDTLMEVYAKDAPSLYTGMRELAAAVEYKEDRFQCAVQAAGNLITKEIR
;
A
#
# COMPACT_ATOMS: atom_id res chain seq x y z
N ILE A 1 -5.01 -3.94 5.09
CA ILE A 1 -4.62 -3.19 3.88
C ILE A 1 -5.05 -4.00 2.67
N ASP A 2 -5.75 -3.39 1.72
CA ASP A 2 -6.17 -4.02 0.46
C ASP A 2 -5.07 -3.84 -0.61
N ALA A 3 -4.33 -4.92 -0.90
CA ALA A 3 -3.20 -4.88 -1.82
C ALA A 3 -3.60 -4.53 -3.27
N TYR A 4 -4.81 -4.87 -3.70
CA TYR A 4 -5.28 -4.57 -5.06
C TYR A 4 -5.51 -3.07 -5.22
N LYS A 5 -6.19 -2.44 -4.26
CA LYS A 5 -6.41 -0.98 -4.25
C LYS A 5 -5.09 -0.21 -4.13
N VAL A 6 -4.16 -0.71 -3.31
CA VAL A 6 -2.79 -0.15 -3.24
C VAL A 6 -2.11 -0.22 -4.60
N GLY A 7 -2.15 -1.37 -5.29
CA GLY A 7 -1.55 -1.52 -6.62
C GLY A 7 -2.14 -0.55 -7.66
N LEU A 8 -3.46 -0.35 -7.64
CA LEU A 8 -4.12 0.64 -8.50
C LEU A 8 -3.64 2.07 -8.20
N SER A 9 -3.57 2.44 -6.91
CA SER A 9 -3.06 3.77 -6.54
C SER A 9 -1.60 3.98 -6.93
N GLY A 10 -0.78 2.92 -6.99
CA GLY A 10 0.58 2.97 -7.51
C GLY A 10 0.66 3.45 -8.97
N ILE A 11 -0.32 3.09 -9.80
CA ILE A 11 -0.42 3.59 -11.18
C ILE A 11 -0.67 5.11 -11.16
N THR A 12 -1.60 5.57 -10.33
CA THR A 12 -1.90 7.00 -10.14
C THR A 12 -0.67 7.78 -9.70
N LEU A 13 0.10 7.25 -8.74
CA LEU A 13 1.33 7.86 -8.23
C LEU A 13 2.44 7.96 -9.29
N GLY A 14 2.39 7.11 -10.32
CA GLY A 14 3.38 7.05 -11.40
C GLY A 14 4.35 5.88 -11.34
N VAL A 15 4.12 4.91 -10.43
CA VAL A 15 4.90 3.67 -10.31
C VAL A 15 4.62 2.72 -11.49
N GLY A 16 3.38 2.78 -11.99
CA GLY A 16 2.88 1.90 -13.04
C GLY A 16 2.44 2.64 -14.29
N ARG A 17 1.83 1.88 -15.21
CA ARG A 17 1.33 2.38 -16.49
C ARG A 17 -0.11 1.93 -16.70
N THR A 18 -0.93 2.78 -17.30
CA THR A 18 -2.23 2.37 -17.82
C THR A 18 -2.09 1.83 -19.25
N LYS A 19 -1.18 2.40 -20.04
CA LYS A 19 -0.84 1.98 -21.40
C LYS A 19 0.66 1.71 -21.53
N ALA A 20 1.03 0.81 -22.43
CA ALA A 20 2.44 0.44 -22.63
C ALA A 20 3.37 1.62 -22.99
N SER A 21 2.82 2.68 -23.60
CA SER A 21 3.53 3.90 -23.98
C SER A 21 3.77 4.88 -22.83
N ASP A 22 3.10 4.72 -21.69
CA ASP A 22 3.16 5.72 -20.61
C ASP A 22 4.53 5.69 -19.91
N ALA A 23 5.07 6.85 -19.55
CA ALA A 23 6.29 6.92 -18.78
C ALA A 23 6.07 6.46 -17.33
N VAL A 24 7.08 5.81 -16.74
CA VAL A 24 7.09 5.42 -15.31
C VAL A 24 8.06 6.33 -14.58
N CYS A 25 7.67 6.78 -13.40
CA CYS A 25 8.54 7.48 -12.47
C CYS A 25 9.17 6.47 -11.52
N ALA A 26 10.49 6.27 -11.62
CA ALA A 26 11.21 5.31 -10.77
C ALA A 26 11.30 5.75 -9.29
N ASP A 27 11.16 7.05 -9.03
CA ASP A 27 11.20 7.63 -7.68
C ASP A 27 9.82 7.65 -7.00
N ALA A 28 8.75 7.32 -7.73
CA ALA A 28 7.42 7.17 -7.15
C ALA A 28 7.28 5.81 -6.47
N GLY A 29 6.50 5.73 -5.40
CA GLY A 29 6.38 4.51 -4.62
C GLY A 29 5.66 4.69 -3.30
N ILE A 30 5.53 3.58 -2.57
CA ILE A 30 4.95 3.53 -1.23
C ILE A 30 5.87 2.70 -0.34
N ILE A 31 6.20 3.23 0.83
CA ILE A 31 6.97 2.53 1.86
C ILE A 31 6.04 2.31 3.05
N PHE A 32 5.80 1.05 3.43
CA PHE A 32 4.98 0.71 4.60
C PHE A 32 5.84 0.66 5.87
N HIS A 33 5.35 1.28 6.94
CA HIS A 33 5.99 1.31 8.26
C HIS A 33 5.31 0.40 9.29
N VAL A 34 4.17 -0.19 8.92
CA VAL A 34 3.38 -1.08 9.77
C VAL A 34 3.04 -2.37 9.03
N GLU A 35 2.99 -3.46 9.78
CA GLU A 35 2.55 -4.76 9.27
C GLU A 35 1.05 -4.97 9.51
N GLN A 36 0.45 -5.91 8.77
CA GLN A 36 -0.96 -6.26 8.97
C GLN A 36 -1.17 -6.87 10.35
N GLY A 37 -2.17 -6.36 11.09
CA GLY A 37 -2.49 -6.81 12.44
C GLY A 37 -1.65 -6.13 13.54
N GLN A 38 -0.72 -5.26 13.17
CA GLN A 38 -0.01 -4.42 14.14
C GLN A 38 -0.96 -3.40 14.76
N GLU A 39 -0.83 -3.17 16.06
CA GLU A 39 -1.54 -2.11 16.79
C GLU A 39 -1.01 -0.74 16.34
N VAL A 40 -1.93 0.20 16.10
CA VAL A 40 -1.63 1.56 15.65
C VAL A 40 -2.49 2.56 16.41
N HIS A 41 -1.92 3.72 16.68
CA HIS A 41 -2.58 4.82 17.36
C HIS A 41 -2.83 5.99 16.42
N ARG A 42 -3.74 6.87 16.84
CA ARG A 42 -3.98 8.11 16.10
C ARG A 42 -2.71 8.97 16.11
N GLY A 43 -2.24 9.32 14.92
CA GLY A 43 -1.01 10.09 14.72
C GLY A 43 0.16 9.25 14.25
N ASP A 44 0.06 7.92 14.30
CA ASP A 44 1.09 7.04 13.77
C ASP A 44 1.18 7.14 12.26
N THR A 45 2.41 7.06 11.75
CA THR A 45 2.66 7.04 10.30
C THR A 45 2.58 5.60 9.81
N LEU A 46 1.61 5.31 8.95
CA LEU A 46 1.44 3.96 8.40
C LEU A 46 2.31 3.70 7.18
N MET A 47 2.49 4.73 6.34
CA MET A 47 3.23 4.64 5.09
C MET A 47 3.73 6.01 4.64
N GLU A 48 4.83 6.01 3.91
CA GLU A 48 5.30 7.16 3.12
C GLU A 48 4.92 6.99 1.66
N VAL A 49 4.50 8.08 1.01
CA VAL A 49 3.98 8.08 -0.35
C VAL A 49 4.77 9.06 -1.20
N TYR A 50 5.33 8.57 -2.30
CA TYR A 50 6.10 9.32 -3.27
C TYR A 50 5.37 9.28 -4.62
N ALA A 51 5.21 10.44 -5.25
CA ALA A 51 4.52 10.57 -6.53
C ALA A 51 5.34 11.36 -7.53
N LYS A 52 5.07 11.16 -8.81
CA LYS A 52 5.71 11.90 -9.91
C LYS A 52 5.43 13.42 -9.88
N ASP A 53 4.29 13.84 -9.32
CA ASP A 53 3.87 15.22 -9.22
C ASP A 53 2.83 15.42 -8.09
N ALA A 54 2.60 16.67 -7.70
CA ALA A 54 1.68 17.02 -6.61
C ALA A 54 0.21 16.62 -6.87
N PRO A 55 -0.36 16.77 -8.08
CA PRO A 55 -1.71 16.26 -8.37
C PRO A 55 -1.85 14.75 -8.20
N SER A 56 -0.85 14.00 -8.66
CA SER A 56 -0.79 12.54 -8.52
C SER A 56 -0.68 12.13 -7.05
N LEU A 57 0.11 12.87 -6.26
CA LEU A 57 0.23 12.64 -4.82
C LEU A 57 -1.13 12.79 -4.13
N TYR A 58 -1.83 13.90 -4.37
CA TYR A 58 -3.13 14.16 -3.75
C TYR A 58 -4.16 13.08 -4.09
N THR A 59 -4.20 12.65 -5.35
CA THR A 59 -5.15 11.64 -5.82
C THR A 59 -4.80 10.27 -5.26
N GLY A 60 -3.54 9.86 -5.37
CA GLY A 60 -3.05 8.58 -4.85
C GLY A 60 -3.20 8.47 -3.34
N MET A 61 -2.99 9.54 -2.58
CA MET A 61 -3.24 9.55 -1.12
C MET A 61 -4.71 9.27 -0.78
N ARG A 62 -5.66 9.82 -1.55
CA ARG A 62 -7.09 9.55 -1.34
C ARG A 62 -7.45 8.10 -1.64
N GLU A 63 -6.88 7.54 -2.70
CA GLU A 63 -7.06 6.13 -3.07
C GLU A 63 -6.47 5.19 -2.02
N LEU A 64 -5.27 5.50 -1.53
CA LEU A 64 -4.60 4.75 -0.46
C LEU A 64 -5.37 4.80 0.85
N ALA A 65 -5.93 5.94 1.22
CA ALA A 65 -6.76 6.06 2.42
C ALA A 65 -7.97 5.10 2.37
N ALA A 66 -8.54 4.86 1.18
CA ALA A 66 -9.64 3.90 0.99
C ALA A 66 -9.19 2.43 0.94
N ALA A 67 -7.88 2.16 0.93
CA ALA A 67 -7.28 0.82 0.97
C ALA A 67 -6.89 0.39 2.40
N VAL A 68 -6.97 1.30 3.38
CA VAL A 68 -6.67 1.03 4.80
C VAL A 68 -7.98 0.85 5.57
N GLU A 69 -8.05 -0.21 6.36
CA GLU A 69 -9.16 -0.49 7.27
C GLU A 69 -8.57 -0.74 8.66
N TYR A 70 -9.20 -0.18 9.68
CA TYR A 70 -8.86 -0.38 11.08
C TYR A 70 -9.95 -1.22 11.74
N LYS A 71 -9.57 -2.06 12.70
CA LYS A 71 -10.51 -2.79 13.55
C LYS A 71 -10.17 -2.49 15.00
N GLU A 72 -11.18 -2.11 15.77
CA GLU A 72 -11.06 -2.00 17.21
C GLU A 72 -11.13 -3.41 17.81
N ASP A 73 -9.97 -4.06 17.88
CA ASP A 73 -9.84 -5.35 18.54
C ASP A 73 -9.08 -5.18 19.85
N ARG A 74 -9.73 -5.49 20.97
CA ARG A 74 -9.12 -5.37 22.31
C ARG A 74 -8.21 -6.54 22.66
N PHE A 75 -8.21 -7.59 21.85
CA PHE A 75 -7.46 -8.80 22.11
C PHE A 75 -7.05 -9.39 20.77
N GLN A 76 -5.83 -9.13 20.28
CA GLN A 76 -4.95 -10.09 19.56
C GLN A 76 -3.64 -9.40 19.14
N CYS A 77 -2.78 -9.07 20.10
CA CYS A 77 -1.35 -9.06 19.81
C CYS A 77 -0.92 -10.55 19.76
N ALA A 78 -0.37 -11.00 18.63
CA ALA A 78 0.28 -12.31 18.41
C ALA A 78 -0.50 -13.47 17.74
N VAL A 79 -1.54 -13.24 16.92
CA VAL A 79 -2.06 -14.33 16.05
C VAL A 79 -2.31 -13.85 14.61
N GLN A 80 -1.26 -13.37 13.93
CA GLN A 80 -1.28 -13.39 12.45
C GLN A 80 0.13 -13.42 11.82
N ALA A 81 1.11 -14.00 12.51
CA ALA A 81 2.32 -14.49 11.87
C ALA A 81 2.07 -15.89 11.26
N ALA A 82 1.17 -16.00 10.29
CA ALA A 82 0.99 -17.24 9.53
C ALA A 82 0.32 -16.98 8.18
N GLY A 83 1.12 -16.44 7.26
CA GLY A 83 0.85 -16.50 5.84
C GLY A 83 2.14 -16.84 5.11
N ASN A 84 2.74 -18.02 5.38
CA ASN A 84 3.79 -18.56 4.53
C ASN A 84 3.20 -18.82 3.15
N LEU A 85 3.20 -17.81 2.26
CA LEU A 85 2.88 -18.01 0.86
C LEU A 85 4.17 -18.28 0.09
N ILE A 86 4.67 -19.51 0.20
CA ILE A 86 5.57 -20.06 -0.81
C ILE A 86 4.69 -20.82 -1.80
N THR A 87 4.44 -20.24 -2.97
CA THR A 87 3.89 -20.99 -4.10
C THR A 87 4.94 -21.09 -5.19
N LYS A 88 5.60 -22.25 -5.27
CA LYS A 88 6.43 -22.65 -6.41
C LYS A 88 5.57 -23.42 -7.41
N GLU A 89 5.58 -22.97 -8.66
CA GLU A 89 5.57 -23.88 -9.80
C GLU A 89 6.63 -23.41 -10.81
N ILE A 90 7.66 -24.22 -10.98
CA ILE A 90 8.56 -24.18 -12.13
C ILE A 90 8.24 -25.44 -12.92
N ARG A 91 7.50 -25.27 -14.02
CA ARG A 91 7.13 -26.23 -15.08
C ARG A 91 6.76 -27.65 -14.68
#